data_AF-A0A2M6GK93-F1
#
_entry.id   AF-A0A2M6GK93-F1
#
_cell.length_a   1.000
_cell.length_b   1.000
_cell.length_c   1.000
_cell.angle_alpha   90.00
_cell.angle_beta   90.00
_cell.angle_gamma   90.00
#
_symmetry.space_group_name_H-M   'P 1'
#
loop_
_entity.id
_entity.type
_entity.pdbx_description
1 polymer ?
#
loop_
_entity_poly.entity_id
_entity_poly.type
_entity_poly.pdbx_seq_one_letter_code
_entity_poly.pdbx_strand_id
1 'polypeptide(L)'
;MDIQAEKLALIQWLAGINDSQVIKRFRALKRTSEEATPEALSPAENEAISQGLQSIKDGKIKRHEEVSRLTKEKYPQLFRKE
;
A
#
# COMPACT_ATOMS: atom_id res chain seq x y z
N MET A 1 14.01 -13.73 28.98
CA MET A 1 14.99 -13.34 27.95
C MET A 1 15.69 -12.09 28.43
N ASP A 2 17.02 -12.12 28.50
CA ASP A 2 17.80 -10.92 28.79
C ASP A 2 17.97 -10.14 27.48
N ILE A 3 17.21 -9.05 27.36
CA ILE A 3 17.19 -8.20 26.18
C ILE A 3 18.57 -7.60 25.90
N GLN A 4 19.41 -7.38 26.94
CA GLN A 4 20.76 -6.84 26.75
C GLN A 4 21.68 -7.88 26.11
N ALA A 5 21.57 -9.14 26.56
CA ALA A 5 22.30 -10.25 25.96
C ALA A 5 21.94 -10.45 24.48
N GLU A 6 20.65 -10.35 24.14
CA GLU A 6 20.20 -10.46 22.75
C GLU A 6 20.66 -9.31 21.86
N LYS A 7 20.63 -8.08 22.36
CA LYS A 7 21.16 -6.92 21.63
C LYS A 7 22.64 -7.10 21.31
N LEU A 8 23.42 -7.59 22.28
CA LEU A 8 24.85 -7.82 22.09
C LEU A 8 25.12 -8.92 21.06
N ALA A 9 24.36 -10.01 21.11
CA ALA A 9 24.46 -11.10 20.14
C ALA A 9 24.15 -10.62 18.71
N LEU A 10 23.12 -9.78 18.54
CA LEU A 10 22.76 -9.21 17.24
C LEU A 10 23.85 -8.28 16.68
N ILE A 11 24.47 -7.45 17.53
CA ILE A 11 25.58 -6.56 17.13
C ILE A 11 26.77 -7.39 16.66
N GLN A 12 27.16 -8.42 17.41
CA GLN A 12 28.28 -9.30 17.04
C GLN A 12 28.02 -10.02 15.71
N TRP A 13 26.79 -10.51 15.51
CA TRP A 13 26.41 -11.16 14.26
C TRP A 13 26.48 -10.19 13.07
N LEU A 14 25.91 -8.98 13.21
CA LEU A 14 25.94 -7.95 12.16
C LEU A 14 27.38 -7.52 11.80
N ALA A 15 28.27 -7.43 12.79
CA ALA A 15 29.67 -7.05 12.58
C ALA A 15 30.44 -8.06 11.71
N GLY A 16 30.01 -9.31 11.65
CA GLY A 16 30.60 -10.35 10.79
C GLY A 16 30.10 -10.36 9.34
N ILE A 17 29.10 -9.54 9.00
CA ILE A 17 28.49 -9.55 7.66
C ILE A 17 29.30 -8.70 6.70
N ASN A 18 29.95 -9.34 5.73
CA ASN A 18 30.67 -8.68 4.64
C ASN A 18 29.83 -8.50 3.36
N ASP A 19 28.63 -9.09 3.29
CA ASP A 19 27.75 -8.96 2.13
C ASP A 19 26.96 -7.63 2.17
N SER A 20 27.30 -6.76 1.22
CA SER A 20 26.64 -5.46 1.05
C SER A 20 25.13 -5.53 0.81
N GLN A 21 24.60 -6.60 0.21
CA GLN A 21 23.16 -6.79 -0.02
C GLN A 21 22.42 -7.08 1.28
N VAL A 22 23.02 -7.88 2.16
CA VAL A 22 22.46 -8.18 3.48
C VAL A 22 22.41 -6.88 4.30
N ILE A 23 23.49 -6.10 4.33
CA ILE A 23 23.52 -4.80 5.03
C ILE A 23 22.47 -3.82 4.46
N LYS A 24 22.22 -3.81 3.15
CA LYS A 24 21.17 -2.99 2.54
C LYS A 24 19.77 -3.38 3.03
N ARG A 25 19.47 -4.69 3.12
CA ARG A 25 18.17 -5.18 3.63
C ARG A 25 17.95 -4.79 5.10
N PHE A 26 18.97 -4.91 5.95
CA PHE A 26 18.88 -4.49 7.35
C PHE A 26 18.70 -2.97 7.50
N ARG A 27 19.36 -2.17 6.65
CA ARG A 27 19.12 -0.71 6.61
C ARG A 27 17.69 -0.37 6.19
N ALA A 28 17.11 -1.11 5.24
CA ALA A 28 15.71 -0.93 4.87
C ALA A 28 14.76 -1.26 6.02
N LEU A 29 14.97 -2.39 6.72
CA LEU A 29 14.23 -2.77 7.92
C LEU A 29 14.29 -1.70 9.02
N LYS A 30 15.48 -1.14 9.26
CA LYS A 30 15.68 -0.05 10.22
C LYS A 30 14.90 1.20 9.81
N ARG A 31 15.00 1.62 8.54
CA ARG A 31 14.21 2.77 8.02
C ARG A 31 12.72 2.55 8.14
N THR A 32 12.21 1.37 7.78
CA THR A 32 10.78 1.04 7.98
C THR A 32 10.35 0.97 9.44
N SER A 33 11.28 0.99 10.41
CA SER A 33 10.93 1.01 11.84
C SER A 33 11.15 2.37 12.49
N GLU A 34 12.08 3.19 11.98
CA GLU A 34 12.38 4.55 12.50
C GLU A 34 11.62 5.64 11.74
N GLU A 35 11.38 5.44 10.45
CA GLU A 35 10.58 6.32 9.57
C GLU A 35 9.13 5.82 9.43
N ALA A 36 8.75 4.73 10.10
CA ALA A 36 7.35 4.32 10.21
C ALA A 36 6.57 5.22 11.18
N THR A 37 6.34 6.46 10.77
CA THR A 37 4.96 6.74 10.43
C THR A 37 4.70 5.97 9.13
N PRO A 38 3.96 4.84 9.15
CA PRO A 38 3.16 4.57 7.96
C PRO A 38 2.43 5.89 7.70
N GLU A 39 2.40 6.38 6.48
CA GLU A 39 1.42 7.39 6.11
C GLU A 39 0.07 6.76 6.45
N ALA A 40 -0.38 6.98 7.69
CA ALA A 40 -1.51 6.30 8.24
C ALA A 40 -2.65 6.86 7.43
N LEU A 41 -3.22 6.00 6.58
CA LEU A 41 -4.35 6.37 5.77
C LEU A 41 -5.34 7.10 6.68
N SER A 42 -5.73 8.29 6.26
CA SER A 42 -6.74 9.06 6.96
C SER A 42 -7.99 8.19 7.13
N PRO A 43 -8.86 8.49 8.12
CA PRO A 43 -10.12 7.78 8.26
C PRO A 43 -10.92 7.73 6.95
N ALA A 44 -10.89 8.82 6.17
CA ALA A 44 -11.56 8.90 4.87
C ALA A 44 -10.96 7.95 3.82
N GLU A 45 -9.63 7.82 3.75
CA GLU A 45 -8.98 6.90 2.81
C GLU A 45 -9.26 5.44 3.17
N ASN A 46 -9.21 5.10 4.47
CA ASN A 46 -9.57 3.76 4.95
C ASN A 46 -11.03 3.42 4.65
N GLU A 47 -11.93 4.39 4.83
CA GLU A 47 -13.34 4.23 4.52
C GLU A 47 -13.56 4.02 3.02
N ALA A 48 -12.93 4.84 2.17
CA ALA A 48 -13.02 4.72 0.71
C ALA A 48 -12.54 3.35 0.20
N ILE A 49 -11.43 2.84 0.75
CA ILE A 49 -10.93 1.49 0.43
C ILE A 49 -11.94 0.42 0.87
N SER A 50 -12.49 0.53 2.09
CA SER A 50 -13.47 -0.42 2.61
C SER A 50 -14.75 -0.46 1.74
N GLN A 51 -15.24 0.71 1.33
CA GLN A 51 -16.39 0.83 0.42
C GLN A 51 -16.09 0.22 -0.97
N GLY A 52 -14.88 0.45 -1.50
CA GLY A 52 -14.44 -0.14 -2.76
C GLY A 52 -14.39 -1.67 -2.70
N LEU A 53 -13.81 -2.24 -1.63
CA LEU A 53 -13.75 -3.69 -1.41
C LEU A 53 -15.15 -4.30 -1.27
N GLN A 54 -16.06 -3.65 -0.55
CA GLN A 54 -17.44 -4.10 -0.44
C GLN A 54 -18.17 -4.05 -1.80
N SER A 55 -17.94 -3.00 -2.59
CA SER A 55 -18.52 -2.87 -3.93
C SER A 55 -18.06 -4.00 -4.86
N ILE A 56 -16.81 -4.45 -4.75
CA ILE A 56 -16.31 -5.60 -5.49
C ILE A 56 -17.01 -6.89 -5.02
N LYS A 57 -17.14 -7.11 -3.71
CA LYS A 57 -17.85 -8.29 -3.15
C LYS A 57 -19.31 -8.34 -3.57
N ASP A 58 -19.97 -7.19 -3.62
CA ASP A 58 -21.36 -7.04 -4.05
C ASP A 58 -21.54 -7.20 -5.58
N GLY A 59 -20.45 -7.41 -6.33
CA GLY A 59 -20.48 -7.52 -7.79
C GLY A 59 -20.78 -6.21 -8.50
N LYS A 60 -20.61 -5.05 -7.84
CA LYS A 60 -20.78 -3.70 -8.42
C LYS A 60 -19.58 -3.29 -9.26
N ILE A 61 -19.11 -4.21 -10.10
CA ILE A 61 -18.04 -4.02 -11.06
C ILE A 61 -18.65 -3.85 -12.45
N LYS A 62 -18.16 -2.86 -13.20
CA LYS A 62 -18.63 -2.56 -14.55
C LYS A 62 -17.43 -2.48 -15.47
N ARG A 63 -17.54 -3.08 -16.66
CA ARG A 63 -16.49 -2.99 -17.68
C ARG A 63 -16.47 -1.57 -18.24
N HIS A 64 -15.29 -1.10 -18.63
CA HIS A 64 -15.13 0.24 -19.20
C HIS A 64 -16.11 0.51 -20.35
N GLU A 65 -16.28 -0.45 -21.27
CA GLU A 65 -17.19 -0.33 -22.42
C GLU A 65 -18.65 -0.15 -21.99
N GLU A 66 -19.09 -0.89 -20.96
CA GLU A 66 -20.44 -0.80 -20.42
C GLU A 66 -20.69 0.59 -19.79
N VAL A 67 -19.74 1.06 -18.98
CA VAL A 67 -19.81 2.40 -18.36
C VAL A 67 -19.83 3.49 -19.44
N SER A 68 -18.96 3.38 -20.44
CA SER A 68 -18.89 4.34 -21.55
C SER A 68 -20.21 4.40 -22.33
N ARG A 69 -20.80 3.24 -22.65
CA ARG A 69 -22.09 3.16 -23.34
C ARG A 69 -23.21 3.79 -22.50
N LEU A 70 -23.35 3.37 -21.24
CA LEU A 70 -24.39 3.88 -20.33
C LEU A 70 -24.25 5.39 -20.11
N THR A 71 -23.02 5.90 -20.06
CA THR A 71 -22.75 7.34 -19.88
C THR A 71 -23.16 8.14 -21.12
N LYS A 72 -22.85 7.63 -22.33
CA LYS A 72 -23.28 8.25 -23.60
C LYS A 72 -24.80 8.26 -23.77
N GLU A 73 -25.47 7.18 -23.37
CA GLU A 73 -26.91 7.05 -23.43
C GLU A 73 -27.61 8.00 -22.43
N LYS A 74 -27.10 8.08 -21.20
CA LYS A 74 -27.69 8.91 -20.14
C LYS A 74 -27.38 10.39 -20.30
N TYR A 75 -26.23 10.74 -20.86
CA TYR A 75 -25.76 12.13 -21.01
C TYR A 75 -25.32 12.44 -22.45
N PRO A 76 -26.21 12.33 -23.45
CA PRO A 76 -25.87 12.49 -24.86
C PRO A 76 -25.34 13.89 -25.19
N GLN A 77 -25.73 14.91 -24.42
CA GLN A 77 -25.26 16.29 -24.57
C GLN A 77 -23.77 16.47 -24.27
N LEU A 78 -23.15 15.60 -23.46
CA LEU A 78 -21.71 15.68 -23.16
C LEU A 78 -20.84 15.22 -24.33
N PHE A 79 -21.43 14.59 -25.35
CA PHE A 79 -20.73 13.98 -26.47
C PHE A 79 -21.14 14.55 -27.83
N ARG A 80 -21.99 15.58 -27.86
CA ARG A 80 -22.28 16.32 -29.09
C ARG A 80 -21.05 17.17 -29.43
N LYS A 81 -20.50 16.98 -30.63
CA LYS A 81 -19.59 17.96 -31.24
C LYS A 81 -20.43 19.13 -31.72
N GLU A 82 -19.98 20.34 -31.40
CA GLU A 82 -20.54 21.60 -31.92
C GLU A 82 -20.58 21.62 -33.44
#